data_AF-A0A976JG25-F1
#
_entry.id   AF-A0A976JG25-F1
#
_cell.length_a   1.000
_cell.length_b   1.000
_cell.length_c   1.000
_cell.angle_alpha   90.00
_cell.angle_beta   90.00
_cell.angle_gamma   90.00
#
_symmetry.space_group_name_H-M   'P 1'
#
loop_
_entity.id
_entity.type
_entity.pdbx_description
1 polymer ?
#
loop_
_entity_poly.entity_id
_entity_poly.type
_entity_poly.pdbx_seq_one_letter_code
_entity_poly.pdbx_strand_id
1 'polypeptide(L)'
;MDTTEELAAQSTRFEIAQLLLERLPICIGVTAGFCLVQAFAWVSNLFSWHLIAWSIFSITLLIGSWLLVRRLSETYKFLGMNVRLVEDINNLAVVLSIAMGLIWSSASVIQFFAQSSDHWLYFSIIIGAAASSGILFNYNIRASLICVAMVLLPCTIQVYLSGHESGLYFTAFNLIYMATLYLVMIQLHQLLE
;
A
#
# COMPACT_ATOMS: atom_id res chain seq x y z
N MET A 1 -2.37 -14.99 38.30
CA MET A 1 -1.19 -14.12 38.09
C MET A 1 -1.38 -13.46 36.72
N ASP A 2 -2.55 -12.81 36.51
CA ASP A 2 -3.12 -12.66 35.16
C ASP A 2 -3.55 -11.23 34.81
N THR A 3 -3.78 -10.36 35.78
CA THR A 3 -4.29 -9.00 35.51
C THR A 3 -3.20 -8.04 35.05
N THR A 4 -1.94 -8.24 35.47
CA THR A 4 -0.81 -7.40 35.08
C THR A 4 -0.34 -7.66 33.65
N GLU A 5 -0.41 -8.91 33.19
CA GLU A 5 -0.09 -9.26 31.79
C GLU A 5 -1.17 -8.77 30.83
N GLU A 6 -2.46 -8.88 31.20
CA GLU A 6 -3.55 -8.32 30.40
C GLU A 6 -3.50 -6.79 30.30
N LEU A 7 -3.18 -6.10 31.40
CA LEU A 7 -3.04 -4.64 31.40
C LEU A 7 -1.86 -4.18 30.53
N ALA A 8 -0.73 -4.89 30.61
CA ALA A 8 0.45 -4.63 29.80
C ALA A 8 0.15 -4.86 28.31
N ALA A 9 -0.47 -5.99 27.96
CA ALA A 9 -0.84 -6.29 26.58
C ALA A 9 -1.85 -5.29 26.01
N GLN A 10 -2.80 -4.80 26.83
CA GLN A 10 -3.77 -3.79 26.41
C GLN A 10 -3.13 -2.42 26.21
N SER A 11 -2.21 -2.03 27.09
CA SER A 11 -1.39 -0.82 26.94
C SER A 11 -0.58 -0.84 25.64
N THR A 12 0.08 -1.95 25.33
CA THR A 12 0.87 -2.09 24.10
C THR A 12 -0.02 -2.01 22.85
N ARG A 13 -1.21 -2.63 22.87
CA ARG A 13 -2.17 -2.53 21.75
C ARG A 13 -2.63 -1.10 21.48
N PHE A 14 -2.80 -0.31 22.53
CA PHE A 14 -3.18 1.10 22.40
C PHE A 14 -2.04 1.91 21.78
N GLU A 15 -0.81 1.73 22.26
CA GLU A 15 0.37 2.40 21.71
C GLU A 15 0.57 2.08 20.21
N ILE A 16 0.43 0.80 19.82
CA ILE A 16 0.53 0.37 18.41
C ILE A 16 -0.56 1.03 17.55
N ALA A 17 -1.80 1.09 18.04
CA ALA A 17 -2.91 1.70 17.31
C ALA A 17 -2.69 3.21 17.11
N GLN A 18 -2.14 3.90 18.11
CA GLN A 18 -1.78 5.31 18.00
C GLN A 18 -0.70 5.55 16.95
N LEU A 19 0.38 4.76 17.00
CA LEU A 19 1.46 4.84 16.01
C LEU A 19 0.95 4.57 14.59
N LEU A 20 0.03 3.63 14.43
CA LEU A 20 -0.59 3.35 13.13
C LEU A 20 -1.46 4.53 12.66
N LEU A 21 -2.26 5.14 13.55
CA LEU A 21 -3.08 6.32 13.23
C LEU A 21 -2.24 7.52 12.77
N GLU A 22 -1.06 7.73 13.37
CA GLU A 22 -0.12 8.78 12.97
C GLU A 22 0.53 8.52 11.60
N ARG A 23 0.71 7.25 11.21
CA ARG A 23 1.33 6.87 9.93
C ARG A 23 0.36 6.79 8.76
N LEU A 24 -0.93 6.54 8.99
CA LEU A 24 -1.96 6.52 7.94
C LEU A 24 -1.95 7.75 7.01
N PRO A 25 -1.89 9.01 7.50
CA PRO A 25 -1.83 10.18 6.61
C PRO A 25 -0.54 10.23 5.78
N ILE A 26 0.59 9.76 6.32
CA ILE A 26 1.86 9.66 5.59
C ILE A 26 1.72 8.65 4.44
N CYS A 27 1.04 7.53 4.68
CA CYS A 27 0.78 6.51 3.66
C CYS A 27 -0.04 7.07 2.48
N ILE A 28 -1.06 7.88 2.77
CA ILE A 28 -1.84 8.57 1.74
C ILE A 28 -0.95 9.55 0.95
N GLY A 29 -0.12 10.33 1.64
CA GLY A 29 0.79 11.29 1.02
C GLY A 29 1.82 10.64 0.09
N VAL A 30 2.46 9.54 0.55
CA VAL A 30 3.43 8.78 -0.25
C VAL A 30 2.75 8.18 -1.49
N THR A 31 1.57 7.59 -1.33
CA THR A 31 0.81 7.04 -2.47
C THR A 31 0.43 8.13 -3.46
N ALA A 32 -0.04 9.29 -2.99
CA ALA A 32 -0.35 10.43 -3.84
C ALA A 32 0.88 10.93 -4.62
N GLY A 33 2.04 10.97 -3.96
CA GLY A 33 3.31 11.34 -4.60
C GLY A 33 3.67 10.39 -5.73
N PHE A 34 3.62 9.07 -5.50
CA PHE A 34 3.88 8.08 -6.54
C PHE A 34 2.85 8.12 -7.67
N CYS A 35 1.56 8.36 -7.36
CA CYS A 35 0.54 8.55 -8.38
C CYS A 35 0.82 9.77 -9.27
N LEU A 36 1.34 10.86 -8.70
CA LEU A 36 1.68 12.08 -9.43
C LEU A 36 2.88 11.85 -10.35
N VAL A 37 3.93 11.19 -9.87
CA VAL A 37 5.09 10.78 -10.69
C VAL A 37 4.63 9.89 -11.85
N GLN A 38 3.75 8.92 -11.56
CA GLN A 38 3.21 8.02 -12.58
C GLN A 38 2.36 8.77 -13.62
N ALA A 39 1.48 9.67 -13.18
CA ALA A 39 0.68 10.49 -14.08
C ALA A 39 1.58 11.36 -14.98
N PHE A 40 2.62 11.97 -14.41
CA PHE A 40 3.58 12.77 -15.19
C PHE A 40 4.31 11.93 -16.25
N ALA A 41 4.73 10.72 -15.89
CA ALA A 41 5.35 9.78 -16.83
C ALA A 41 4.41 9.32 -17.97
N TRP A 42 3.12 9.27 -17.71
CA TRP A 42 2.12 8.94 -18.71
C TRP A 42 1.66 10.12 -19.56
N VAL A 43 1.69 11.35 -19.03
CA VAL A 43 1.31 12.56 -19.78
C VAL A 43 2.13 12.74 -21.05
N SER A 44 3.41 12.34 -21.05
CA SER A 44 4.28 12.43 -22.23
C SER A 44 3.98 11.39 -23.32
N ASN A 45 3.41 10.23 -22.95
CA ASN A 45 3.35 9.05 -23.82
C ASN A 45 1.92 8.57 -24.14
N LEU A 46 0.93 8.90 -23.30
CA LEU A 46 -0.41 8.33 -23.34
C LEU A 46 -1.47 9.42 -23.16
N PHE A 47 -1.73 10.19 -24.22
CA PHE A 47 -2.93 11.03 -24.26
C PHE A 47 -4.15 10.15 -24.51
N SER A 48 -4.64 9.48 -23.46
CA SER A 48 -5.78 8.57 -23.52
C SER A 48 -6.83 8.90 -22.46
N TRP A 49 -8.11 8.61 -22.77
CA TRP A 49 -9.24 8.72 -21.83
C TRP A 49 -9.02 7.88 -20.55
N HIS A 50 -8.23 6.82 -20.64
CA HIS A 50 -7.88 5.92 -19.55
C HIS A 50 -7.03 6.61 -18.48
N LEU A 51 -6.12 7.51 -18.87
CA LEU A 51 -5.30 8.30 -17.94
C LEU A 51 -6.17 9.25 -17.10
N ILE A 52 -7.11 9.93 -17.75
CA ILE A 52 -8.04 10.85 -17.09
C ILE A 52 -8.93 10.08 -16.13
N ALA A 53 -9.49 8.95 -16.57
CA ALA A 53 -10.33 8.08 -15.74
C ALA A 53 -9.57 7.55 -14.51
N TRP A 54 -8.32 7.09 -14.68
CA TRP A 54 -7.49 6.61 -13.58
C TRP A 54 -7.10 7.72 -12.60
N SER A 55 -6.83 8.93 -13.11
CA SER A 55 -6.50 10.08 -12.27
C SER A 55 -7.70 10.49 -11.41
N ILE A 56 -8.90 10.56 -12.00
CA ILE A 56 -10.14 10.83 -11.26
C ILE A 56 -10.38 9.75 -10.21
N PHE A 57 -10.26 8.47 -10.60
CA PHE A 57 -10.42 7.34 -9.69
C PHE A 57 -9.45 7.42 -8.50
N SER A 58 -8.16 7.65 -8.76
CA SER A 58 -7.12 7.75 -7.73
C SER A 58 -7.38 8.93 -6.79
N ILE A 59 -7.75 10.10 -7.31
CA ILE A 59 -8.08 11.27 -6.50
C ILE A 59 -9.28 10.98 -5.59
N THR A 60 -10.35 10.36 -6.11
CA THR A 60 -11.54 10.04 -5.30
C THR A 60 -11.21 9.08 -4.15
N LEU A 61 -10.39 8.05 -4.40
CA LEU A 61 -9.95 7.12 -3.37
C LEU A 61 -9.05 7.78 -2.33
N LEU A 62 -8.11 8.64 -2.74
CA LEU A 62 -7.22 9.36 -1.84
C LEU A 62 -7.99 10.34 -0.94
N ILE A 63 -8.93 11.10 -1.50
CA ILE A 63 -9.78 12.03 -0.73
C ILE A 63 -10.68 11.24 0.24
N GLY A 64 -11.32 10.17 -0.22
CA GLY A 64 -12.14 9.31 0.63
C GLY A 64 -11.34 8.73 1.80
N SER A 65 -10.14 8.21 1.52
CA SER A 65 -9.22 7.68 2.53
C SER A 65 -8.78 8.75 3.53
N TRP A 66 -8.46 9.96 3.04
CA TRP A 66 -8.09 11.10 3.89
C TRP A 66 -9.23 11.51 4.83
N LEU A 67 -10.45 11.59 4.33
CA LEU A 67 -11.63 11.92 5.13
C LEU A 67 -11.89 10.88 6.23
N LEU A 68 -11.71 9.60 5.93
CA LEU A 68 -11.84 8.51 6.91
C LEU A 68 -10.79 8.62 8.02
N VAL A 69 -9.51 8.83 7.65
CA VAL A 69 -8.42 9.05 8.62
C VAL A 69 -8.70 10.27 9.49
N ARG A 70 -9.16 11.37 8.89
CA ARG A 70 -9.50 12.60 9.63
C ARG A 70 -10.63 12.37 10.63
N ARG A 71 -11.71 11.70 10.22
CA ARG A 71 -12.82 11.37 11.13
C ARG A 71 -12.36 10.53 12.32
N LEU A 72 -11.49 9.55 12.08
CA LEU A 72 -10.95 8.71 13.15
C LEU A 72 -10.00 9.49 14.07
N SER A 73 -9.18 10.38 13.52
CA SER A 73 -8.30 11.27 14.30
C SER A 73 -9.08 12.24 15.19
N GLU A 74 -10.18 12.80 14.69
CA GLU A 74 -11.08 13.66 15.49
C GLU A 74 -11.79 12.86 16.59
N THR A 75 -12.22 11.63 16.30
CA THR A 75 -12.81 10.72 17.29
C THR A 75 -11.81 10.37 18.40
N TYR A 76 -10.55 10.09 18.04
CA TYR A 76 -9.46 9.86 18.99
C TYR A 76 -9.24 11.05 19.94
N LYS A 77 -9.19 12.27 19.40
CA LYS A 77 -9.00 13.49 20.21
C LYS A 77 -10.11 13.74 21.22
N PHE A 78 -11.34 13.31 20.91
CA PHE A 78 -12.52 13.57 21.75
C PHE A 78 -12.78 12.48 22.79
N LEU A 79 -12.68 11.20 22.41
CA LEU A 79 -13.03 10.06 23.27
C LEU A 79 -11.82 9.40 23.95
N GLY A 80 -10.60 9.75 23.54
CA GLY A 80 -9.40 9.01 23.92
C GLY A 80 -9.36 7.61 23.31
N MET A 81 -8.33 6.84 23.67
CA MET A 81 -8.13 5.52 23.11
C MET A 81 -8.96 4.46 23.83
N ASN A 82 -9.85 3.81 23.09
CA ASN A 82 -10.72 2.75 23.58
C ASN A 82 -10.59 1.51 22.70
N VAL A 83 -10.98 0.34 23.23
CA VAL A 83 -10.89 -0.95 22.52
C VAL A 83 -11.60 -0.91 21.15
N ARG A 84 -12.78 -0.29 21.07
CA ARG A 84 -13.51 -0.12 19.80
C ARG A 84 -12.74 0.72 18.78
N LEU A 85 -12.08 1.79 19.24
CA LEU A 85 -11.32 2.68 18.36
C LEU A 85 -10.07 1.98 17.79
N VAL A 86 -9.42 1.12 18.59
CA VAL A 86 -8.30 0.29 18.12
C VAL A 86 -8.74 -0.64 16.99
N GLU A 87 -9.90 -1.27 17.13
CA GLU A 87 -10.47 -2.13 16.09
C GLU A 87 -10.83 -1.35 14.83
N ASP A 88 -11.42 -0.15 14.98
CA ASP A 88 -11.70 0.75 13.86
C ASP A 88 -10.44 1.20 13.13
N ILE A 89 -9.36 1.52 13.87
CA ILE A 89 -8.05 1.87 13.30
C ILE A 89 -7.47 0.70 12.50
N ASN A 90 -7.55 -0.52 13.05
CA ASN A 90 -7.05 -1.72 12.40
C ASN A 90 -7.83 -2.04 11.12
N ASN A 91 -9.16 -1.94 11.17
CA ASN A 91 -10.04 -2.12 10.01
C ASN A 91 -9.79 -1.03 8.97
N LEU A 92 -9.59 0.22 9.38
CA LEU A 92 -9.27 1.32 8.48
C LEU A 92 -7.95 1.06 7.74
N ALA A 93 -6.91 0.57 8.42
CA ALA A 93 -5.65 0.20 7.75
C ALA A 93 -5.85 -0.86 6.67
N VAL A 94 -6.68 -1.88 6.92
CA VAL A 94 -7.02 -2.89 5.90
C VAL A 94 -7.75 -2.25 4.73
N VAL A 95 -8.77 -1.42 4.98
CA VAL A 95 -9.49 -0.71 3.90
C VAL A 95 -8.56 0.17 3.08
N LEU A 96 -7.64 0.89 3.74
CA LEU A 96 -6.66 1.75 3.08
C LEU A 96 -5.71 0.94 2.21
N SER A 97 -5.24 -0.21 2.71
CA SER A 97 -4.37 -1.12 1.95
C SER A 97 -5.03 -1.65 0.68
N ILE A 98 -6.32 -1.99 0.75
CA ILE A 98 -7.10 -2.44 -0.40
C ILE A 98 -7.27 -1.29 -1.39
N ALA A 99 -7.62 -0.09 -0.91
CA ALA A 99 -7.79 1.09 -1.76
C ALA A 99 -6.50 1.44 -2.51
N MET A 100 -5.36 1.42 -1.82
CA MET A 100 -4.04 1.63 -2.43
C MET A 100 -3.70 0.52 -3.43
N GLY A 101 -3.92 -0.74 -3.06
CA GLY A 101 -3.75 -1.88 -3.96
C GLY A 101 -4.56 -1.76 -5.25
N LEU A 102 -5.80 -1.26 -5.17
CA LEU A 102 -6.67 -1.04 -6.33
C LEU A 102 -6.17 0.06 -7.28
N ILE A 103 -5.58 1.13 -6.74
CA ILE A 103 -4.95 2.19 -7.55
C ILE A 103 -3.83 1.59 -8.41
N TRP A 104 -2.98 0.75 -7.81
CA TRP A 104 -1.85 0.12 -8.52
C TRP A 104 -2.27 -1.02 -9.44
N SER A 105 -3.27 -1.81 -9.04
CA SER A 105 -3.88 -2.85 -9.90
C SER A 105 -4.46 -2.24 -11.17
N SER A 106 -5.24 -1.15 -11.04
CA SER A 106 -5.81 -0.46 -12.20
C SER A 106 -4.73 0.21 -13.06
N ALA A 107 -3.66 0.71 -12.45
CA ALA A 107 -2.51 1.23 -13.19
C ALA A 107 -1.83 0.15 -14.05
N SER A 108 -1.72 -1.07 -13.53
CA SER A 108 -1.11 -2.22 -14.23
C SER A 108 -1.91 -2.62 -15.45
N VAL A 109 -3.24 -2.61 -15.34
CA VAL A 109 -4.13 -2.88 -16.47
C VAL A 109 -3.94 -1.85 -17.59
N ILE A 110 -3.87 -0.56 -17.24
CA ILE A 110 -3.64 0.50 -18.24
C ILE A 110 -2.28 0.34 -18.92
N GLN A 111 -1.22 0.07 -18.14
CA GLN A 111 0.10 -0.15 -18.69
C GLN A 111 0.15 -1.37 -19.62
N PHE A 112 -0.60 -2.42 -19.34
CA PHE A 112 -0.67 -3.62 -20.19
C PHE A 112 -1.26 -3.31 -21.56
N PHE A 113 -2.33 -2.52 -21.62
CA PHE A 113 -2.95 -2.13 -22.89
C PHE A 113 -2.18 -1.04 -23.64
N ALA A 114 -1.42 -0.21 -22.92
CA ALA A 114 -0.73 0.93 -23.50
C ALA A 114 0.55 0.59 -24.29
N GLN A 115 1.15 -0.60 -24.10
CA GLN A 115 2.41 -1.03 -24.72
C GLN A 115 3.50 0.07 -24.76
N SER A 116 3.59 0.93 -23.74
CA SER A 116 4.51 2.07 -23.77
C SER A 116 5.96 1.65 -23.47
N SER A 117 6.91 2.28 -24.15
CA SER A 117 8.36 1.99 -24.07
C SER A 117 8.99 2.13 -22.67
N ASP A 118 8.30 2.82 -21.75
CA ASP A 118 8.85 3.22 -20.45
C ASP A 118 8.49 2.23 -19.31
N HIS A 119 8.50 0.93 -19.63
CA HIS A 119 8.24 -0.14 -18.67
C HIS A 119 9.14 -0.07 -17.42
N TRP A 120 10.39 0.39 -17.57
CA TRP A 120 11.37 0.48 -16.49
C TRP A 120 11.04 1.50 -15.40
N LEU A 121 10.59 2.69 -15.81
CA LEU A 121 10.19 3.74 -14.88
C LEU A 121 8.95 3.30 -14.10
N TYR A 122 8.00 2.68 -14.79
CA TYR A 122 6.80 2.09 -14.20
C TYR A 122 7.13 1.03 -13.14
N PHE A 123 7.99 0.05 -13.47
CA PHE A 123 8.40 -0.98 -12.51
C PHE A 123 9.10 -0.42 -11.28
N SER A 124 9.96 0.58 -11.47
CA SER A 124 10.67 1.22 -10.37
C SER A 124 9.71 1.93 -9.41
N ILE A 125 8.68 2.60 -9.94
CA ILE A 125 7.63 3.27 -9.15
C ILE A 125 6.83 2.24 -8.35
N ILE A 126 6.47 1.10 -8.95
CA ILE A 126 5.69 0.04 -8.27
C ILE A 126 6.49 -0.62 -7.15
N ILE A 127 7.77 -0.93 -7.38
CA ILE A 127 8.64 -1.52 -6.35
C ILE A 127 8.78 -0.53 -5.19
N GLY A 128 8.96 0.76 -5.48
CA GLY A 128 8.97 1.82 -4.48
C GLY A 128 7.65 1.94 -3.71
N ALA A 129 6.52 1.85 -4.41
CA ALA A 129 5.19 1.86 -3.80
C ALA A 129 4.97 0.64 -2.91
N ALA A 130 5.30 -0.57 -3.36
CA ALA A 130 5.17 -1.79 -2.58
C ALA A 130 6.06 -1.78 -1.33
N ALA A 131 7.34 -1.39 -1.47
CA ALA A 131 8.26 -1.30 -0.35
C ALA A 131 7.82 -0.25 0.68
N SER A 132 7.41 0.94 0.22
CA SER A 132 6.93 2.01 1.11
C SER A 132 5.63 1.62 1.82
N SER A 133 4.67 1.01 1.12
CA SER A 133 3.45 0.47 1.72
C SER A 133 3.75 -0.60 2.77
N GLY A 134 4.70 -1.50 2.50
CA GLY A 134 5.13 -2.54 3.44
C GLY A 134 5.63 -1.97 4.77
N ILE A 135 6.48 -0.94 4.69
CA ILE A 135 7.04 -0.24 5.86
C ILE A 135 5.97 0.59 6.59
N LEU A 136 5.06 1.24 5.86
CA LEU A 136 4.04 2.12 6.42
C LEU A 136 2.95 1.35 7.19
N PHE A 137 2.60 0.14 6.71
CA PHE A 137 1.64 -0.75 7.36
C PHE A 137 2.28 -1.78 8.29
N ASN A 138 3.54 -1.62 8.69
CA ASN A 138 4.26 -2.63 9.50
C ASN A 138 3.54 -2.99 10.82
N TYR A 139 2.75 -2.06 11.37
CA TYR A 139 1.95 -2.30 12.58
C TYR A 139 0.64 -3.08 12.33
N ASN A 140 0.24 -3.29 11.08
CA ASN A 140 -0.88 -4.14 10.68
C ASN A 140 -0.44 -5.05 9.51
N ILE A 141 0.09 -6.21 9.86
CA ILE A 141 0.60 -7.23 8.95
C ILE A 141 -0.41 -7.62 7.87
N ARG A 142 -1.70 -7.72 8.22
CA ARG A 142 -2.74 -8.08 7.26
C ARG A 142 -2.87 -7.00 6.19
N ALA A 143 -2.92 -5.73 6.60
CA ALA A 143 -2.96 -4.60 5.68
C ALA A 143 -1.68 -4.51 4.81
N SER A 144 -0.51 -4.71 5.42
CA SER A 144 0.78 -4.69 4.71
C SER A 144 0.83 -5.76 3.61
N LEU A 145 0.52 -7.02 3.94
CA LEU A 145 0.52 -8.13 2.98
C LEU A 145 -0.51 -7.94 1.88
N ILE A 146 -1.72 -7.47 2.20
CA ILE A 146 -2.77 -7.20 1.22
C ILE A 146 -2.30 -6.12 0.23
N CYS A 147 -1.76 -5.00 0.73
CA CYS A 147 -1.28 -3.92 -0.13
C CYS A 147 -0.16 -4.43 -1.05
N VAL A 148 0.87 -5.06 -0.49
CA VAL A 148 2.04 -5.54 -1.24
C VAL A 148 1.62 -6.56 -2.30
N ALA A 149 0.75 -7.51 -1.94
CA ALA A 149 0.24 -8.50 -2.88
C ALA A 149 -0.58 -7.86 -4.01
N MET A 150 -1.50 -6.94 -3.69
CA MET A 150 -2.33 -6.26 -4.71
C MET A 150 -1.53 -5.33 -5.62
N VAL A 151 -0.40 -4.78 -5.13
CA VAL A 151 0.50 -3.96 -5.95
C VAL A 151 1.35 -4.83 -6.87
N LEU A 152 1.95 -5.90 -6.35
CA LEU A 152 2.95 -6.68 -7.07
C LEU A 152 2.36 -7.79 -7.95
N LEU A 153 1.25 -8.42 -7.56
CA LEU A 153 0.68 -9.56 -8.30
C LEU A 153 0.25 -9.19 -9.73
N PRO A 154 -0.49 -8.10 -9.98
CA PRO A 154 -0.81 -7.68 -11.34
C PRO A 154 0.45 -7.43 -12.19
N CYS A 155 1.50 -6.91 -11.57
CA CYS A 155 2.78 -6.62 -12.22
C CYS A 155 3.55 -7.90 -12.58
N THR A 156 3.59 -8.91 -11.70
CA THR A 156 4.21 -10.22 -12.01
C THR A 156 3.53 -10.89 -13.21
N ILE A 157 2.20 -10.83 -13.26
CA ILE A 157 1.41 -11.35 -14.38
C ILE A 157 1.71 -10.56 -15.65
N GLN A 158 1.79 -9.22 -15.57
CA GLN A 158 2.12 -8.38 -16.70
C GLN A 158 3.51 -8.72 -17.27
N VAL A 159 4.55 -8.84 -16.42
CA VAL A 159 5.91 -9.22 -16.83
C VAL A 159 5.94 -10.62 -17.43
N TYR A 160 5.20 -11.57 -16.85
CA TYR A 160 5.10 -12.93 -17.39
C TYR A 160 4.52 -12.96 -18.80
N LEU A 161 3.46 -12.19 -19.03
CA LEU A 161 2.77 -12.14 -20.32
C LEU A 161 3.53 -11.32 -21.38
N SER A 162 4.24 -10.26 -21.00
CA SER A 162 4.99 -9.40 -21.92
C SER A 162 6.43 -9.85 -22.16
N GLY A 163 7.04 -10.56 -21.21
CA GLY A 163 8.48 -10.86 -21.15
C GLY A 163 8.91 -12.23 -21.68
N HIS A 164 8.14 -12.86 -22.57
CA HIS A 164 8.43 -14.23 -23.05
C HIS A 164 9.81 -14.38 -23.73
N GLU A 165 10.44 -13.28 -24.16
CA GLU A 165 11.74 -13.30 -24.85
C GLU A 165 12.96 -13.04 -23.95
N SER A 166 12.79 -12.68 -22.68
CA SER A 166 13.94 -12.30 -21.83
C SER A 166 13.83 -12.80 -20.38
N GLY A 167 13.91 -14.13 -20.24
CA GLY A 167 13.72 -14.86 -18.97
C GLY A 167 14.57 -14.38 -17.78
N LEU A 168 15.74 -13.77 -18.02
CA LEU A 168 16.61 -13.20 -16.97
C LEU A 168 15.92 -12.08 -16.19
N TYR A 169 15.17 -11.21 -16.87
CA TYR A 169 14.47 -10.10 -16.22
C TYR A 169 13.25 -10.57 -15.43
N PHE A 170 12.56 -11.59 -15.93
CA PHE A 170 11.48 -12.25 -15.20
C PHE A 170 12.00 -12.87 -13.89
N THR A 171 13.15 -13.55 -13.92
CA THR A 171 13.78 -14.07 -12.71
C THR A 171 14.21 -12.98 -11.74
N ALA A 172 14.82 -11.89 -12.21
CA ALA A 172 15.24 -10.78 -11.35
C ALA A 172 14.03 -10.11 -10.66
N PHE A 173 12.93 -9.92 -11.39
CA PHE A 173 11.70 -9.36 -10.83
C PHE A 173 11.06 -10.29 -9.80
N ASN A 174 11.01 -11.60 -10.07
CA ASN A 174 10.55 -12.58 -9.08
C ASN A 174 11.45 -12.65 -7.85
N LEU A 175 12.76 -12.44 -8.01
CA LEU A 175 13.70 -12.39 -6.89
C LEU A 175 13.46 -11.15 -6.03
N ILE A 176 13.21 -9.99 -6.64
CA ILE A 176 12.82 -8.76 -5.94
C ILE A 176 11.46 -8.92 -5.26
N TYR A 177 10.50 -9.57 -5.91
CA TYR A 177 9.20 -9.92 -5.35
C TYR A 177 9.32 -10.81 -4.11
N MET A 178 10.09 -11.89 -4.22
CA MET A 178 10.34 -12.79 -3.10
C MET A 178 11.14 -12.09 -2.00
N ALA A 179 12.12 -11.25 -2.33
CA ALA A 179 12.90 -10.50 -1.36
C ALA A 179 12.05 -9.46 -0.62
N THR A 180 11.16 -8.75 -1.31
CA THR A 180 10.25 -7.77 -0.68
C THR A 180 9.22 -8.46 0.21
N LEU A 181 8.63 -9.57 -0.24
CA LEU A 181 7.77 -10.39 0.61
C LEU A 181 8.52 -10.97 1.82
N TYR A 182 9.75 -11.45 1.61
CA TYR A 182 10.59 -12.01 2.66
C TYR A 182 11.01 -10.96 3.69
N LEU A 183 11.35 -9.74 3.27
CA LEU A 183 11.65 -8.64 4.18
C LEU A 183 10.42 -8.22 5.00
N VAL A 184 9.24 -8.17 4.40
CA VAL A 184 7.97 -7.93 5.11
C VAL A 184 7.69 -9.08 6.11
N MET A 185 7.97 -10.32 5.72
CA MET A 185 7.86 -11.51 6.59
C MET A 185 8.89 -11.56 7.73
N ILE A 186 10.11 -11.06 7.52
CA ILE A 186 11.11 -10.95 8.60
C ILE A 186 10.71 -9.85 9.57
N GLN A 187 10.27 -8.69 9.06
CA GLN A 187 9.74 -7.62 9.91
C GLN A 187 8.56 -8.13 10.76
N LEU A 188 7.72 -8.99 10.18
CA LEU A 188 6.68 -9.75 10.89
C LEU A 188 7.24 -10.63 12.01
N HIS A 189 8.31 -11.39 11.77
CA HIS A 189 8.91 -12.26 12.78
C HIS A 189 9.52 -11.47 13.94
N GLN A 190 10.23 -10.38 13.65
CA GLN A 190 10.88 -9.54 14.66
C GLN A 190 9.89 -8.69 15.49
N LEU A 191 8.66 -8.49 15.01
CA LEU A 191 7.59 -7.82 15.77
C LEU A 191 6.78 -8.79 16.65
N LEU A 192 6.93 -10.10 16.44
CA LEU A 192 6.24 -11.16 17.18
C LEU A 192 7.10 -11.80 18.28
N GLU A 193 8.42 -11.64 18.23
CA GLU A 193 9.39 -11.95 19.31
C GLU A 193 9.53 -10.80 20.30
#